data_AF-A0A7W0LFG4-F1
#
_entry.id   AF-A0A7W0LFG4-F1
#
_cell.length_a   1.000
_cell.length_b   1.000
_cell.length_c   1.000
_cell.angle_alpha   90.00
_cell.angle_beta   90.00
_cell.angle_gamma   90.00
#
_symmetry.space_group_name_H-M   'P 1'
#
loop_
_entity.id
_entity.type
_entity.pdbx_description
1 polymer ?
#
loop_
_entity_poly.entity_id
_entity_poly.type
_entity_poly.pdbx_seq_one_letter_code
_entity_poly.pdbx_strand_id
1 'polypeptide(L)' 'MGDGRWWQARRLRVIYYWAPGEHAFYMLYAYTKSEQGDLSTEQTRQLSRVVREEFK' A
#
# COMPACT_ATOMS: atom_id res chain seq x y z
N MET A 1 15.87 32.44 -2.62
CA MET A 1 14.44 32.22 -2.84
C MET A 1 14.28 31.16 -3.92
N GLY A 2 14.05 29.91 -3.54
CA GLY A 2 13.88 28.79 -4.46
C GLY A 2 12.64 28.00 -4.06
N ASP A 3 11.54 28.33 -4.74
CA ASP A 3 10.32 27.55 -4.97
C ASP A 3 9.95 26.46 -3.92
N GLY A 4 8.99 26.81 -3.06
CA GLY A 4 8.38 25.94 -2.06
C GLY A 4 7.39 24.93 -2.65
N ARG A 5 7.90 23.93 -3.36
CA ARG A 5 7.12 22.75 -3.81
C ARG A 5 7.23 21.53 -2.88
N TRP A 6 7.28 21.75 -1.56
CA TRP A 6 7.42 20.67 -0.56
C TRP A 6 6.09 20.26 0.13
N TRP A 7 4.93 20.69 -0.37
CA TRP A 7 3.64 20.50 0.34
C TRP A 7 2.63 19.56 -0.35
N GLN A 8 2.95 18.89 -1.47
CA GLN A 8 2.00 17.99 -2.16
C GLN A 8 2.05 16.50 -1.76
N ALA A 9 2.91 16.08 -0.83
CA ALA A 9 3.00 14.68 -0.37
C ALA A 9 1.86 14.23 0.59
N ARG A 10 0.65 14.83 0.51
CA ARG A 10 -0.36 14.76 1.59
C ARG A 10 -1.31 13.55 1.55
N ARG A 11 -1.11 12.57 0.66
CA ARG A 11 -2.03 11.42 0.56
C ARG A 11 -1.26 10.11 0.40
N LEU A 12 -0.72 9.60 1.50
CA LEU A 12 -0.21 8.24 1.57
C LEU A 12 -1.39 7.26 1.47
N ARG A 13 -1.26 6.25 0.61
CA ARG A 13 -2.16 5.09 0.53
C ARG A 13 -1.39 3.89 1.08
N VAL A 14 -2.04 3.14 1.96
CA VAL A 14 -1.49 1.92 2.54
C VAL A 14 -2.42 0.77 2.18
N ILE A 15 -1.84 -0.28 1.63
CA ILE A 15 -2.48 -1.57 1.44
C ILE A 15 -2.09 -2.43 2.63
N TYR A 16 -3.09 -2.97 3.33
CA TYR A 16 -2.86 -3.81 4.48
C TYR A 16 -3.66 -5.11 4.39
N TYR A 17 -3.15 -6.15 5.04
CA TYR A 17 -3.88 -7.38 5.32
C TYR A 17 -4.23 -7.42 6.80
N TRP A 18 -5.48 -7.76 7.09
CA TRP A 18 -5.93 -7.99 8.45
C TRP A 18 -5.86 -9.49 8.75
N ALA A 19 -5.02 -9.87 9.72
CA ALA A 19 -4.85 -11.23 10.18
C ALA A 19 -5.56 -11.41 11.54
N PRO A 20 -6.84 -11.83 11.56
CA PRO A 20 -7.61 -11.91 12.80
C PRO A 20 -7.06 -12.94 13.79
N GLY A 21 -6.43 -14.01 13.31
CA GLY A 21 -5.80 -15.04 14.17
C GLY A 21 -4.60 -14.52 14.97
N GLU A 22 -3.97 -13.45 14.50
CA GLU A 22 -2.78 -12.86 15.12
C GLU A 22 -3.07 -11.49 15.75
N HIS A 23 -4.32 -11.02 15.65
CA HIS A 23 -4.74 -9.67 16.05
C HIS A 23 -3.81 -8.57 15.48
N ALA A 24 -3.28 -8.78 14.28
CA ALA A 24 -2.28 -7.93 13.65
C ALA A 24 -2.76 -7.35 12.31
N PHE A 25 -2.22 -6.18 11.97
CA PHE A 25 -2.36 -5.55 10.66
C PHE A 25 -1.02 -5.55 9.94
N TYR A 26 -0.95 -6.30 8.85
CA TYR A 26 0.24 -6.40 8.02
C TYR A 26 0.21 -5.35 6.93
N MET A 27 1.12 -4.37 6.99
CA MET A 27 1.27 -3.36 5.96
C MET A 27 2.02 -3.95 4.77
N LEU A 28 1.30 -4.22 3.67
CA LEU A 28 1.85 -4.88 2.49
C LEU A 28 2.58 -3.91 1.57
N TYR A 29 2.04 -2.69 1.44
CA TYR A 29 2.60 -1.69 0.54
C TYR A 29 2.11 -0.30 0.91
N ALA A 30 3.01 0.69 0.88
CA ALA A 30 2.69 2.09 1.14
C ALA A 30 3.24 2.94 -0.01
N TYR A 31 2.40 3.83 -0.55
CA TYR A 31 2.75 4.66 -1.70
C TYR A 31 2.06 6.01 -1.63
N THR A 32 2.64 7.05 -2.23
CA THR A 32 1.96 8.34 -2.30
C THR A 32 0.92 8.33 -3.42
N LYS A 33 -0.22 9.00 -3.22
CA LYS A 33 -1.29 9.11 -4.23
C LYS A 33 -0.79 9.71 -5.56
N SER A 34 0.27 10.51 -5.54
CA SER A 34 0.88 11.09 -6.73
C SER A 34 1.70 10.11 -7.55
N GLU A 35 2.21 9.04 -6.95
CA GLU A 35 3.10 8.07 -7.62
C GLU A 35 2.30 6.95 -8.31
N GLN A 36 1.15 6.58 -7.75
CA GLN A 36 0.39 5.44 -8.25
C GLN A 36 -1.12 5.68 -8.15
N GLY A 37 -1.82 5.35 -9.24
CA GLY A 37 -3.28 5.44 -9.34
C GLY A 37 -3.99 4.31 -8.58
N ASP A 38 -5.08 3.83 -9.15
CA ASP A 38 -5.78 2.65 -8.62
C ASP A 38 -5.06 1.37 -9.05
N LEU A 39 -5.12 0.34 -8.21
CA LEU A 39 -4.44 -0.92 -8.49
C LEU A 39 -5.10 -1.61 -9.67
N SER A 40 -4.29 -2.09 -10.61
CA SER A 40 -4.79 -2.98 -11.66
C SER A 40 -5.21 -4.32 -11.05
N THR A 41 -6.06 -5.05 -11.78
CA THR A 41 -6.47 -6.41 -11.41
C THR A 41 -5.26 -7.33 -11.24
N GLU A 42 -4.21 -7.14 -12.03
CA GLU A 42 -2.98 -7.93 -11.96
C GLU A 42 -2.17 -7.62 -10.69
N GLN A 43 -2.02 -6.33 -10.36
CA GLN A 43 -1.35 -5.90 -9.13
C GLN A 43 -2.06 -6.44 -7.88
N THR A 44 -3.40 -6.42 -7.89
CA THR A 44 -4.21 -6.99 -6.79
C THR A 44 -4.01 -8.50 -6.66
N ARG A 45 -3.91 -9.23 -7.77
CA ARG A 45 -3.65 -10.68 -7.76
C ARG A 45 -2.27 -11.02 -7.20
N GLN A 46 -1.24 -10.24 -7.57
CA GLN A 46 0.11 -10.43 -7.05
C GLN A 46 0.16 -10.18 -5.53
N LEU A 47 -0.44 -9.08 -5.05
CA LEU A 47 -0.53 -8.79 -3.61
C LEU A 47 -1.26 -9.91 -2.85
N SER A 48 -2.36 -10.41 -3.40
CA SER A 48 -3.12 -11.51 -2.78
C SER A 48 -2.33 -12.83 -2.73
N ARG A 49 -1.48 -13.08 -3.73
CA ARG A 49 -0.61 -14.25 -3.78
C ARG A 49 0.45 -14.18 -2.67
N VAL A 50 1.12 -13.04 -2.54
CA VAL A 50 2.14 -12.83 -1.49
C VAL A 50 1.55 -13.07 -0.10
N VAL A 51 0.38 -12.50 0.19
CA VAL A 51 -0.29 -12.72 1.49
C VAL A 51 -0.57 -14.20 1.76
N ARG A 52 -1.04 -14.95 0.74
CA ARG A 52 -1.34 -16.38 0.90
C ARG A 52 -0.10 -17.25 1.02
N GLU A 53 1.02 -16.83 0.43
CA GLU A 53 2.29 -17.55 0.52
C GLU A 53 2.95 -17.32 1.88
N GLU A 54 2.90 -16.09 2.41
CA GLU A 54 3.54 -15.70 3.67
C GLU A 54 2.70 -16.01 4.93
N PHE A 55 1.37 -16.03 4.85
CA PHE A 55 0.45 -16.19 6.01
C PHE A 55 -0.41 -17.47 5.97
N LYS A 56 0.20 -18.64 5.72
CA LYS A 56 -0.50 -19.95 5.75
C LYS A 56 -0.99 -20.37 7.13
#